data_AF-A0A9E5T4Z7-F1
#
_entry.id   AF-A0A9E5T4Z7-F1
#
_cell.length_a   1.000
_cell.length_b   1.000
_cell.length_c   1.000
_cell.angle_alpha   90.00
_cell.angle_beta   90.00
_cell.angle_gamma   90.00
#
_symmetry.space_group_name_H-M   'P 1'
#
loop_
_entity.id
_entity.type
_entity.pdbx_description
1 polymer ?
#
loop_
_entity_poly.entity_id
_entity_poly.type
_entity_poly.pdbx_seq_one_letter_code
_entity_poly.pdbx_strand_id
1 'polypeptide(L)'
;MRIPSITLAPVLEALEAGGLLAVTDKDDLLPGKDMATIRLEDILSVVRVHGETGSYRDPKWSKEVEALGQDLDTAVVNVVGESTLSDLLTPGPAATES
;
A
#
# COMPACT_ATOMS: atom_id res chain seq x y z
N MET A 1 6.29 17.53 4.63
CA MET A 1 7.01 16.79 3.57
C MET A 1 6.30 17.04 2.26
N ARG A 2 7.00 17.41 1.17
CA ARG A 2 6.40 17.49 -0.18
C ARG A 2 7.06 16.39 -1.01
N ILE A 3 6.29 15.38 -1.41
CA ILE A 3 6.76 14.33 -2.31
C ILE A 3 6.68 14.89 -3.74
N PRO A 4 7.75 14.82 -4.55
CA PRO A 4 7.69 15.24 -5.95
C PRO A 4 6.65 14.43 -6.73
N SER A 5 5.84 15.07 -7.56
CA SER A 5 4.80 14.38 -8.34
C SER A 5 5.36 13.31 -9.28
N ILE A 6 6.54 13.56 -9.86
CA ILE A 6 7.22 12.61 -10.74
C ILE A 6 7.57 11.28 -10.05
N THR A 7 7.81 11.29 -8.73
CA THR A 7 8.13 10.06 -7.98
C THR A 7 6.87 9.26 -7.62
N LEU A 8 5.69 9.86 -7.79
CA LEU A 8 4.41 9.20 -7.54
C LEU A 8 3.84 8.52 -8.79
N ALA A 9 4.28 8.90 -10.00
CA ALA A 9 3.70 8.40 -11.25
C ALA A 9 3.59 6.86 -11.33
N PRO A 10 4.64 6.07 -11.00
CA PRO A 10 4.53 4.60 -11.04
C PRO A 10 3.52 4.05 -10.04
N VAL A 11 3.39 4.71 -8.88
CA VAL A 11 2.45 4.32 -7.83
C VAL A 11 1.02 4.67 -8.23
N LEU A 12 0.79 5.82 -8.86
CA LEU A 12 -0.52 6.23 -9.36
C LEU A 12 -1.01 5.29 -10.46
N GLU A 13 -0.13 4.95 -11.42
CA GLU A 13 -0.43 3.98 -12.49
C GLU A 13 -0.80 2.61 -11.93
N ALA A 14 -0.04 2.13 -10.94
CA ALA A 14 -0.29 0.83 -10.32
C ALA A 14 -1.58 0.80 -9.50
N LEU A 15 -1.90 1.88 -8.77
CA LEU A 15 -3.15 2.01 -8.01
C LEU A 15 -4.37 2.11 -8.94
N GLU A 16 -4.25 2.80 -10.06
CA GLU A 16 -5.30 2.89 -11.08
C GLU A 16 -5.52 1.54 -11.77
N ALA A 17 -4.45 0.84 -12.17
CA ALA A 17 -4.54 -0.51 -12.72
C ALA A 17 -5.15 -1.53 -11.74
N GLY A 18 -4.93 -1.33 -10.44
CA GLY A 18 -5.57 -2.10 -9.37
C GLY A 18 -7.01 -1.71 -9.05
N GLY A 19 -7.57 -0.69 -9.72
CA GLY A 19 -8.92 -0.16 -9.45
C GLY A 19 -9.07 0.51 -8.09
N LEU A 20 -7.95 0.83 -7.42
CA LEU A 20 -7.92 1.49 -6.12
C LEU A 20 -7.97 3.02 -6.26
N LEU A 21 -7.56 3.52 -7.42
CA LEU A 21 -7.56 4.93 -7.79
C LEU A 21 -8.33 5.11 -9.10
N ALA A 22 -9.01 6.24 -9.24
CA ALA A 22 -9.62 6.69 -10.49
C ALA A 22 -9.15 8.10 -10.78
N VAL A 23 -8.70 8.33 -12.02
CA VAL A 23 -8.39 9.66 -12.53
C VAL A 23 -9.60 10.18 -13.30
N THR A 24 -10.06 11.38 -12.94
CA THR A 24 -11.17 12.02 -13.65
C THR A 24 -10.69 12.76 -14.88
N ASP A 25 -11.61 13.18 -15.76
CA ASP A 25 -11.31 14.02 -16.94
C ASP A 25 -10.65 15.37 -16.61
N LYS A 26 -10.64 15.78 -15.34
CA LYS A 26 -10.01 17.01 -14.84
C LYS A 26 -8.65 16.77 -14.17
N ASP A 27 -8.09 15.57 -14.32
CA ASP A 27 -6.89 15.10 -13.61
C ASP A 27 -7.05 15.05 -12.08
N ASP A 28 -8.28 15.11 -11.55
CA ASP A 28 -8.53 14.89 -10.13
C ASP A 28 -8.41 13.40 -9.79
N LEU A 29 -7.79 13.10 -8.64
CA LEU A 29 -7.60 11.75 -8.11
C LEU A 29 -8.70 11.40 -7.11
N LEU A 30 -9.44 10.33 -7.35
CA LEU A 30 -10.50 9.82 -6.48
C LEU A 30 -10.26 8.35 -6.11
N PRO A 31 -10.79 7.87 -4.96
CA PRO A 31 -10.85 6.43 -4.70
C PRO A 31 -11.59 5.71 -5.84
N GLY A 32 -11.03 4.61 -6.32
CA GLY A 32 -11.62 3.83 -7.42
C GLY A 32 -12.86 3.02 -7.01
N LYS A 33 -13.09 2.87 -5.70
CA LYS A 33 -14.25 2.21 -5.09
C LYS A 33 -14.53 2.79 -3.70
N ASP A 34 -15.59 2.32 -3.05
CA ASP A 34 -15.92 2.71 -1.68
C ASP A 34 -14.71 2.46 -0.74
N MET A 35 -14.30 3.48 0.01
CA MET A 35 -13.16 3.42 0.92
C MET A 35 -13.32 2.38 2.03
N ALA A 36 -14.55 2.04 2.41
CA ALA A 36 -14.84 0.95 3.35
C ALA A 36 -14.60 -0.45 2.75
N THR A 37 -14.29 -0.52 1.45
CA THR A 37 -14.00 -1.78 0.72
C THR A 37 -12.57 -1.82 0.17
N ILE A 38 -11.82 -0.73 0.33
CA ILE A 38 -10.39 -0.68 0.01
C ILE A 38 -9.64 -1.19 1.24
N ARG A 39 -9.15 -2.42 1.20
CA ARG A 39 -8.35 -2.97 2.28
C ARG A 39 -6.94 -2.40 2.24
N LEU A 40 -6.33 -2.21 3.41
CA LEU A 40 -4.95 -1.71 3.48
C LEU A 40 -3.96 -2.69 2.85
N GLU A 41 -4.24 -4.00 2.92
CA GLU A 41 -3.44 -5.01 2.21
C GLU A 41 -3.42 -4.80 0.69
N ASP A 42 -4.56 -4.41 0.09
CA ASP A 42 -4.66 -4.18 -1.35
C ASP A 42 -3.77 -2.97 -1.75
N ILE A 43 -3.77 -1.91 -0.93
CA ILE A 43 -2.91 -0.73 -1.15
C ILE A 43 -1.43 -1.11 -0.99
N LEU A 44 -1.08 -1.82 0.09
CA LEU A 44 0.30 -2.18 0.39
C LEU A 44 0.88 -3.13 -0.66
N SER A 45 0.09 -4.09 -1.15
CA SER A 45 0.50 -4.99 -2.23
C SER A 45 0.85 -4.23 -3.50
N VAL A 46 0.13 -3.15 -3.82
CA VAL A 46 0.42 -2.34 -5.02
C VAL A 46 1.69 -1.51 -4.84
N VAL A 47 1.85 -0.88 -3.67
CA VAL A 47 2.97 0.05 -3.41
C VAL A 47 4.30 -0.69 -3.18
N ARG A 48 4.27 -1.88 -2.56
CA ARG A 48 5.48 -2.63 -2.17
C ARG A 48 6.20 -3.31 -3.34
N VAL A 49 5.45 -3.74 -4.36
CA VAL A 49 5.98 -4.46 -5.54
C VAL A 49 6.98 -3.62 -6.35
N HIS A 50 7.03 -2.30 -6.15
CA HIS A 50 8.01 -1.43 -6.82
C HIS A 50 9.10 -0.87 -5.89
N GLY A 51 9.15 -1.26 -4.62
CA GLY A 51 9.99 -0.61 -3.61
C GLY A 51 10.84 -1.50 -2.71
N GLU A 52 10.52 -2.79 -2.51
CA GLU A 52 11.04 -3.55 -1.36
C GLU A 52 12.53 -3.89 -1.40
N THR A 53 13.19 -3.83 -2.55
CA THR A 53 14.63 -4.11 -2.62
C THR A 53 15.44 -2.90 -3.08
N GLY A 54 14.78 -1.83 -3.53
CA GLY A 54 15.42 -0.72 -4.25
C GLY A 54 16.22 -1.18 -5.49
N SER A 55 16.11 -2.45 -5.85
CA SER A 55 16.85 -3.08 -6.92
C SER A 55 15.94 -3.14 -8.13
N TYR A 56 16.43 -2.64 -9.25
CA TYR A 56 15.78 -2.78 -10.56
C TYR A 56 15.63 -4.26 -11.00
N ARG A 57 16.22 -5.19 -10.23
CA ARG A 57 16.16 -6.64 -10.44
C ARG A 57 15.76 -7.34 -9.15
N ASP A 58 14.85 -8.30 -9.27
CA ASP A 58 14.51 -9.20 -8.16
C ASP A 58 15.79 -9.92 -7.69
N PRO A 59 16.22 -9.70 -6.44
CA PRO A 59 17.41 -10.33 -5.91
C PRO A 59 17.17 -11.83 -5.77
N LYS A 60 18.17 -12.63 -6.15
CA LYS A 60 18.15 -14.07 -5.91
C LYS A 60 18.59 -14.34 -4.48
N TRP A 61 17.63 -14.45 -3.57
CA TRP A 61 17.88 -14.78 -2.17
C TRP A 61 18.13 -16.27 -1.97
N SER A 62 18.81 -16.61 -0.87
CA SER A 62 18.82 -17.99 -0.37
C SER A 62 17.44 -18.32 0.20
N LYS A 63 17.12 -19.61 0.30
CA LYS A 63 15.81 -20.07 0.80
C LYS A 63 15.51 -19.55 2.20
N GLU A 64 16.53 -19.41 3.05
CA GLU A 64 16.41 -18.93 4.42
C GLU A 64 16.04 -17.45 4.48
N VAL A 65 16.61 -16.64 3.59
CA VAL A 65 16.32 -15.20 3.50
C VAL A 65 14.93 -14.98 2.89
N GLU A 66 14.55 -15.79 1.91
CA GLU A 66 13.21 -15.77 1.31
C GLU A 66 12.12 -16.16 2.33
N ALA A 67 12.36 -17.20 3.14
CA ALA A 67 11.45 -17.59 4.23
C ALA A 67 11.29 -16.47 5.27
N LEU A 68 12.39 -15.82 5.66
CA LEU A 68 12.33 -14.67 6.57
C LEU A 68 11.54 -13.49 5.97
N GLY A 69 11.70 -13.23 4.67
CA GLY A 69 10.90 -12.23 3.96
C GLY A 69 9.41 -12.54 4.02
N GLN A 70 9.03 -13.79 3.72
CA GLN A 70 7.64 -14.25 3.80
C GLN A 70 7.05 -14.14 5.22
N ASP A 71 7.83 -14.43 6.26
CA ASP A 71 7.39 -14.27 7.65
C ASP A 71 7.11 -12.79 7.98
N LEU A 72 7.96 -11.88 7.50
CA LEU A 72 7.78 -10.43 7.69
C LEU A 72 6.55 -9.92 6.95
N ASP A 73 6.34 -10.33 5.70
CA ASP A 73 5.16 -9.94 4.92
C ASP A 73 3.88 -10.47 5.55
N THR A 74 3.91 -11.71 6.04
CA THR A 74 2.78 -12.31 6.77
C THR A 74 2.47 -11.53 8.05
N ALA A 75 3.50 -11.13 8.81
CA ALA A 75 3.30 -10.33 10.01
C ALA A 75 2.68 -8.96 9.70
N VAL A 76 3.10 -8.32 8.61
CA VAL A 76 2.51 -7.04 8.14
C VAL A 76 1.05 -7.25 7.75
N VAL A 77 0.75 -8.26 6.92
CA VAL A 77 -0.61 -8.58 6.50
C VAL A 77 -1.50 -8.85 7.71
N ASN A 78 -1.03 -9.61 8.70
CA ASN A 78 -1.81 -9.89 9.91
C ASN A 78 -2.16 -8.64 10.72
N VAL A 79 -1.32 -7.60 10.69
CA VAL A 79 -1.60 -6.34 11.39
C VAL A 79 -2.63 -5.49 10.66
N VAL A 80 -2.65 -5.54 9.32
CA VAL A 80 -3.43 -4.61 8.48
C VAL A 80 -4.58 -5.26 7.71
N GLY A 81 -4.68 -6.59 7.71
CA GLY A 81 -5.47 -7.36 6.73
C GLY A 81 -6.96 -7.09 6.76
N GLU A 82 -7.53 -6.89 7.96
CA GLU A 82 -8.94 -6.56 8.12
C GLU A 82 -9.22 -5.05 8.12
N SER A 83 -8.18 -4.22 8.08
CA SER A 83 -8.34 -2.76 8.10
C SER A 83 -8.60 -2.22 6.70
N THR A 84 -9.44 -1.19 6.63
CA THR A 84 -9.81 -0.49 5.41
C THR A 84 -9.26 0.92 5.39
N LEU A 85 -9.29 1.58 4.22
CA LEU A 85 -8.91 2.99 4.12
C LEU A 85 -9.78 3.89 5.02
N SER A 86 -11.06 3.54 5.20
CA SER A 86 -11.96 4.25 6.12
C SER A 86 -11.53 4.15 7.59
N ASP A 87 -10.94 3.01 8.00
CA ASP A 87 -10.47 2.82 9.38
C ASP A 87 -9.27 3.71 9.71
N LEU A 88 -8.46 4.08 8.71
CA LEU A 88 -7.36 5.05 8.89
C LEU A 88 -7.82 6.51 8.96
N LEU A 89 -8.94 6.82 8.31
CA LEU A 89 -9.51 8.17 8.28
C LEU A 89 -10.40 8.44 9.50
N THR A 90 -10.86 7.38 10.15
CA THR A 90 -11.53 7.47 11.44
C THR A 90 -10.46 7.59 12.51
N PRO A 91 -10.45 8.64 13.35
CA PRO A 91 -9.54 8.70 14.48
C PRO A 91 -9.80 7.47 15.35
N GLY A 92 -8.78 6.61 15.51
CA GLY A 92 -8.83 5.52 16.47
C GLY A 92 -9.18 6.05 17.88
N PRO A 93 -9.74 5.22 18.77
CA PRO A 93 -9.92 5.62 20.16
C PRO A 93 -8.57 6.12 20.66
N ALA A 94 -8.53 7.38 21.14
CA ALA A 94 -7.34 7.99 21.68
C ALA A 94 -6.64 6.95 22.57
N ALA A 95 -5.41 6.58 22.22
CA ALA A 95 -4.59 5.76 23.09
C ALA A 95 -4.56 6.50 24.43
N THR A 96 -5.27 5.95 25.41
CA THR A 96 -5.35 6.50 26.76
C THR A 96 -3.93 6.60 27.27
N GLU A 97 -3.39 7.81 27.35
CA GLU A 97 -2.15 8.09 28.07
C GLU A 97 -2.34 7.57 29.50
N SER A 98 -1.49 6.62 29.89
CA SER A 98 -1.39 6.10 31.26
C SER A 98 -0.47 6.99 32.08
#